data_AF-A0A919A2A7-F1
#
_entry.id   AF-A0A919A2A7-F1
#
_cell.length_a   1.000
_cell.length_b   1.000
_cell.length_c   1.000
_cell.angle_alpha   90.00
_cell.angle_beta   90.00
_cell.angle_gamma   90.00
#
_symmetry.space_group_name_H-M   'P 1'
#
loop_
_entity.id
_entity.type
_entity.pdbx_description
1 polymer ?
#
loop_
_entity_poly.entity_id
_entity_poly.type
_entity_poly.pdbx_seq_one_letter_code
_entity_poly.pdbx_strand_id
1 'polypeptide(L)'
;MTVHHDHTPPRPRPAPVEERLRAWAAEGLDRIAVAALLQERELLARPAVQRVLVAQADDGVRADWTHLSLRLTELELDGVAYAFVEVVLAIALGRQVLLDRVLPLGDRRLAVVLRALAAWAGSDTIAVGTRS
;
A
#
# COMPACT_ATOMS: atom_id res chain seq x y z
N MET A 1 -45.18 -0.58 33.47
CA MET A 1 -44.74 -1.11 32.16
C MET A 1 -43.35 -0.57 31.90
N THR A 2 -42.33 -1.26 32.40
CA THR A 2 -40.92 -0.85 32.31
C THR A 2 -40.38 -1.25 30.94
N VAL A 3 -40.15 -0.27 30.09
CA VAL A 3 -39.57 -0.46 28.76
C VAL A 3 -38.08 -0.74 28.97
N HIS A 4 -37.66 -2.00 28.81
CA HIS A 4 -36.25 -2.34 28.72
C HIS A 4 -35.73 -1.77 27.40
N HIS A 5 -35.02 -0.64 27.47
CA HIS A 5 -34.21 -0.19 26.36
C HIS A 5 -33.02 -1.13 26.23
N ASP A 6 -33.12 -2.04 25.26
CA ASP A 6 -32.03 -2.90 24.84
C ASP A 6 -30.92 -2.03 24.23
N HIS A 7 -30.00 -1.57 25.07
CA HIS A 7 -28.79 -0.87 24.65
C HIS A 7 -27.82 -1.89 24.08
N THR A 8 -28.04 -2.31 22.83
CA THR A 8 -26.97 -2.94 22.06
C THR A 8 -25.87 -1.88 21.89
N PRO A 9 -24.65 -2.08 22.42
CA PRO A 9 -23.59 -1.11 22.25
C PRO A 9 -23.27 -0.96 20.75
N PRO A 10 -22.94 0.27 20.29
CA PRO A 10 -22.57 0.49 18.89
C PRO A 10 -21.38 -0.41 18.56
N ARG A 11 -21.46 -1.10 17.41
CA ARG A 11 -20.35 -1.94 16.94
C ARG A 11 -19.06 -1.10 16.89
N PRO A 12 -17.93 -1.62 17.38
CA PRO A 12 -16.67 -0.88 17.36
C PRO A 12 -16.34 -0.47 15.92
N ARG A 13 -15.86 0.76 15.76
CA ARG A 13 -15.45 1.27 14.45
C ARG A 13 -14.35 0.35 13.90
N PRO A 14 -14.43 -0.08 12.63
CA PRO A 14 -13.37 -0.92 12.06
C PRO A 14 -12.03 -0.19 12.12
N ALA A 15 -10.95 -0.96 12.33
CA ALA A 15 -9.59 -0.44 12.31
C ALA A 15 -9.29 0.31 11.00
N PRO A 16 -8.36 1.28 11.01
CA PRO A 16 -7.93 1.98 9.81
C PRO A 16 -7.55 1.01 8.69
N VAL A 17 -7.81 1.40 7.43
CA VAL A 17 -7.49 0.55 6.25
C VAL A 17 -6.03 0.13 6.21
N GLU A 18 -5.13 1.00 6.66
CA GLU A 18 -3.69 0.78 6.75
C GLU A 18 -3.33 -0.40 7.66
N GLU A 19 -3.97 -0.48 8.82
CA GLU A 19 -3.74 -1.54 9.80
C GLU A 19 -4.25 -2.87 9.26
N ARG A 20 -5.42 -2.86 8.64
CA ARG A 20 -6.02 -4.05 8.03
C ARG A 20 -5.18 -4.57 6.86
N LEU A 21 -4.71 -3.69 5.98
CA LEU A 21 -3.82 -4.07 4.88
C LEU A 21 -2.49 -4.62 5.39
N ARG A 22 -1.92 -4.04 6.45
CA ARG A 22 -0.70 -4.55 7.08
C ARG A 22 -0.91 -5.94 7.68
N ALA A 23 -2.04 -6.18 8.32
CA ALA A 23 -2.37 -7.47 8.91
C ALA A 23 -2.56 -8.56 7.83
N TRP A 24 -3.18 -8.21 6.70
CA TRP A 24 -3.36 -9.11 5.58
C TRP A 24 -2.02 -9.44 4.87
N ALA A 25 -1.18 -8.44 4.63
CA ALA A 25 0.10 -8.59 3.93
C ALA A 25 1.24 -9.08 4.85
N ALA A 26 1.04 -10.24 5.47
CA ALA A 26 1.96 -10.78 6.46
C ALA A 26 3.30 -11.27 5.86
N GLU A 27 3.29 -11.79 4.64
CA GLU A 27 4.43 -12.46 4.02
C GLU A 27 4.56 -12.17 2.52
N GLY A 28 5.67 -12.63 1.93
CA GLY A 28 5.88 -12.59 0.49
C GLY A 28 6.00 -11.18 -0.09
N LEU A 29 5.61 -11.05 -1.36
CA LEU A 29 5.68 -9.81 -2.13
C LEU A 29 4.63 -8.79 -1.70
N ASP A 30 3.46 -9.26 -1.23
CA ASP A 30 2.40 -8.42 -0.70
C ASP A 30 2.90 -7.56 0.47
N ARG A 31 3.67 -8.16 1.38
CA ARG A 31 4.29 -7.45 2.51
C ARG A 31 5.14 -6.27 2.04
N ILE A 32 5.94 -6.47 1.00
CA ILE A 32 6.84 -5.44 0.46
C ILE A 32 6.03 -4.31 -0.17
N ALA A 33 5.07 -4.66 -1.03
CA ALA A 33 4.24 -3.70 -1.74
C ALA A 33 3.37 -2.87 -0.79
N VAL A 34 2.74 -3.50 0.20
CA VAL A 34 1.98 -2.81 1.24
C VAL A 34 2.89 -1.94 2.09
N ALA A 35 4.07 -2.41 2.51
CA ALA A 35 5.01 -1.60 3.28
C ALA A 35 5.43 -0.33 2.52
N ALA A 36 5.73 -0.45 1.23
CA ALA A 36 6.08 0.70 0.39
C ALA A 36 4.92 1.71 0.31
N LEU A 37 3.68 1.27 0.07
CA LEU A 37 2.52 2.16 0.02
C LEU A 37 2.25 2.86 1.36
N LEU A 38 2.32 2.12 2.47
CA LEU A 38 2.10 2.66 3.81
C LEU A 38 3.16 3.69 4.20
N GLN A 39 4.41 3.49 3.75
CA GLN A 39 5.48 4.45 4.02
C GLN A 39 5.38 5.71 3.14
N GLU A 40 4.87 5.58 1.92
CA GLU A 40 4.63 6.72 1.02
C GLU A 40 3.49 7.64 1.52
N ARG A 41 2.46 7.04 2.14
CA ARG A 41 1.29 7.66 2.81
C ARG A 41 0.32 8.41 1.91
N GLU A 42 0.81 9.27 1.03
CA GLU A 42 -0.01 10.20 0.26
C GLU A 42 -0.95 9.49 -0.71
N LEU A 43 -0.47 8.44 -1.37
CA LEU A 43 -1.27 7.67 -2.32
C LEU A 43 -2.42 6.94 -1.63
N LEU A 44 -2.14 6.27 -0.51
CA LEU A 44 -3.16 5.52 0.20
C LEU A 44 -4.16 6.44 0.89
N ALA A 45 -3.79 7.69 1.21
CA ALA A 45 -4.73 8.68 1.72
C ALA A 45 -5.78 9.12 0.67
N ARG A 46 -5.54 8.90 -0.63
CA ARG A 46 -6.48 9.29 -1.70
C ARG A 46 -7.66 8.31 -1.77
N PRO A 47 -8.92 8.80 -1.66
CA PRO A 47 -10.09 7.92 -1.74
C PRO A 47 -10.24 7.16 -3.06
N ALA A 48 -9.77 7.73 -4.18
CA ALA A 48 -9.78 7.05 -5.47
C ALA A 48 -8.86 5.82 -5.48
N VAL A 49 -7.66 5.94 -4.91
CA VAL A 49 -6.70 4.84 -4.81
C VAL A 49 -7.27 3.74 -3.90
N GLN A 50 -7.81 4.09 -2.73
CA GLN A 50 -8.42 3.11 -1.84
C GLN A 50 -9.58 2.36 -2.51
N ARG A 51 -10.47 3.05 -3.23
CA ARG A 51 -11.60 2.42 -3.92
C ARG A 51 -11.17 1.39 -4.96
N VAL A 52 -10.06 1.63 -5.65
CA VAL A 52 -9.53 0.72 -6.66
C VAL A 52 -8.73 -0.42 -6.02
N LEU A 53 -7.86 -0.09 -5.07
CA LEU A 53 -6.93 -1.04 -4.45
C LEU A 53 -7.59 -1.95 -3.42
N VAL A 54 -8.55 -1.46 -2.64
CA VAL A 54 -9.01 -2.16 -1.43
C VAL A 54 -10.26 -2.97 -1.75
N ALA A 55 -10.12 -4.30 -1.75
CA ALA A 55 -11.24 -5.21 -1.82
C ALA A 55 -11.67 -5.63 -0.40
N GLN A 56 -12.98 -5.68 -0.16
CA GLN A 56 -13.54 -6.38 1.00
C GLN A 56 -13.54 -7.88 0.70
N ALA A 57 -13.09 -8.68 1.66
CA ALA A 57 -13.11 -10.13 1.64
C ALA A 57 -13.80 -10.65 2.91
N ASP A 58 -14.18 -11.92 2.94
CA ASP A 58 -14.90 -12.51 4.08
C ASP A 58 -14.07 -12.48 5.38
N ASP A 59 -12.75 -12.49 5.25
CA ASP A 59 -11.75 -12.42 6.33
C ASP A 59 -11.21 -11.00 6.59
N GLY A 60 -11.70 -9.98 5.88
CA GLY A 60 -11.38 -8.58 6.12
C GLY A 60 -11.08 -7.79 4.86
N VAL A 61 -9.89 -7.19 4.80
CA VAL A 61 -9.48 -6.33 3.69
C VAL A 61 -8.22 -6.88 3.06
N ARG A 62 -8.20 -6.89 1.72
CA ARG A 62 -7.02 -7.22 0.93
C ARG A 62 -6.73 -6.15 -0.11
N ALA A 63 -5.49 -6.10 -0.56
CA ALA A 63 -5.11 -5.33 -1.74
C ALA A 63 -5.42 -6.14 -3.01
N ASP A 64 -6.15 -5.54 -3.94
CA ASP A 64 -6.41 -6.07 -5.28
C ASP A 64 -5.45 -5.41 -6.28
N TRP A 65 -4.25 -5.98 -6.38
CA TRP A 65 -3.21 -5.50 -7.28
C TRP A 65 -3.59 -5.61 -8.75
N THR A 66 -4.36 -6.64 -9.10
CA THR A 66 -4.83 -6.84 -10.48
C THR A 66 -5.80 -5.73 -10.86
N HIS A 67 -6.76 -5.42 -9.98
CA HIS A 67 -7.71 -4.34 -10.22
C HIS A 67 -7.00 -2.97 -10.26
N LEU A 68 -6.04 -2.73 -9.36
CA LEU A 68 -5.20 -1.54 -9.42
C LEU A 68 -4.42 -1.43 -10.74
N SER A 69 -3.81 -2.52 -11.20
CA SER A 69 -3.07 -2.54 -12.47
C SER A 69 -3.96 -2.23 -13.68
N LEU A 70 -5.22 -2.68 -13.67
CA LEU A 70 -6.15 -2.48 -14.78
C LEU A 70 -6.73 -1.06 -14.83
N ARG A 71 -6.80 -0.38 -13.69
CA ARG A 71 -7.45 0.94 -13.54
C ARG A 71 -6.46 2.07 -13.28
N LEU A 72 -5.14 1.79 -13.32
CA LEU A 72 -4.11 2.74 -12.95
C LEU A 72 -4.19 4.05 -13.75
N THR A 73 -4.49 3.95 -15.05
CA THR A 73 -4.63 5.10 -15.96
C THR A 73 -5.83 5.99 -15.61
N GLU A 74 -6.83 5.48 -14.90
CA GLU A 74 -8.02 6.23 -14.48
C GLU A 74 -7.83 7.00 -13.18
N LEU A 75 -6.72 6.77 -12.47
CA LEU A 75 -6.44 7.42 -11.18
C LEU A 75 -5.87 8.85 -11.31
N GLU A 76 -5.64 9.33 -12.53
CA GLU A 76 -5.13 10.68 -12.83
C GLU A 76 -3.91 11.06 -11.97
N LEU A 77 -3.01 10.10 -11.76
CA LEU A 77 -1.79 10.30 -10.99
C LEU A 77 -0.80 11.16 -11.78
N ASP A 78 -0.08 12.04 -11.08
CA ASP A 78 1.09 12.68 -11.65
C ASP A 78 2.16 11.62 -12.03
N GLY A 79 3.09 11.98 -12.92
CA GLY A 79 4.08 11.03 -13.45
C GLY A 79 4.93 10.35 -12.37
N VAL A 80 5.23 11.05 -11.27
CA VAL A 80 6.02 10.51 -10.14
C VAL A 80 5.18 9.48 -9.38
N ALA A 81 3.90 9.78 -9.13
CA ALA A 81 2.95 8.91 -8.42
C ALA A 81 2.63 7.68 -9.23
N TYR A 82 2.42 7.86 -10.53
CA TYR A 82 2.22 6.80 -11.49
C TYR A 82 3.42 5.83 -11.50
N ALA A 83 4.63 6.36 -11.68
CA ALA A 83 5.86 5.56 -11.68
C ALA A 83 6.06 4.77 -10.37
N PHE A 84 5.75 5.40 -9.23
CA PHE A 84 5.82 4.69 -7.95
C PHE A 84 4.84 3.53 -7.87
N VAL A 85 3.60 3.74 -8.30
CA VAL A 85 2.59 2.66 -8.31
C VAL A 85 2.98 1.55 -9.30
N GLU A 86 3.58 1.86 -10.45
CA GLU A 86 4.12 0.83 -11.36
C GLU A 86 5.18 -0.03 -10.69
N VAL A 87 6.10 0.56 -9.93
CA VAL A 87 7.12 -0.19 -9.18
C VAL A 87 6.46 -1.05 -8.08
N VAL A 88 5.50 -0.50 -7.34
CA VAL A 88 4.75 -1.27 -6.32
C VAL A 88 4.01 -2.44 -6.96
N LEU A 89 3.36 -2.24 -8.11
CA LEU A 89 2.67 -3.31 -8.85
C LEU A 89 3.63 -4.36 -9.38
N ALA A 90 4.82 -3.95 -9.85
CA ALA A 90 5.84 -4.89 -10.27
C ALA A 90 6.29 -5.79 -9.12
N ILE A 91 6.50 -5.21 -7.93
CA ILE A 91 6.80 -5.97 -6.71
C ILE A 91 5.65 -6.92 -6.39
N ALA A 92 4.42 -6.40 -6.21
CA ALA A 92 3.27 -7.18 -5.77
C ALA A 92 2.95 -8.36 -6.70
N LEU A 93 3.09 -8.16 -8.01
CA LEU A 93 2.78 -9.15 -9.04
C LEU A 93 3.98 -10.00 -9.46
N GLY A 94 5.15 -9.83 -8.82
CA GLY A 94 6.38 -10.56 -9.16
C GLY A 94 6.87 -10.29 -10.59
N ARG A 95 6.65 -9.08 -11.11
CA ARG A 95 7.01 -8.68 -12.47
C ARG A 95 8.31 -7.89 -12.50
N GLN A 96 8.94 -7.88 -13.67
CA GLN A 96 10.04 -6.98 -13.96
C GLN A 96 9.52 -5.55 -14.15
N VAL A 97 10.28 -4.57 -13.68
CA VAL A 97 10.07 -3.15 -14.00
C VAL A 97 11.29 -2.63 -14.76
N LEU A 98 11.05 -1.79 -15.75
CA LEU A 98 12.14 -1.10 -16.44
C LEU A 98 12.79 -0.10 -15.48
N LEU A 99 14.12 -0.04 -15.47
CA LEU A 99 14.88 0.84 -14.56
C LEU A 99 14.59 2.33 -14.80
N ASP A 100 14.17 2.70 -16.01
CA ASP A 100 13.75 4.06 -16.34
C ASP A 100 12.55 4.53 -15.49
N ARG A 101 11.71 3.60 -15.00
CA ARG A 101 10.59 3.91 -14.09
C ARG A 101 11.03 4.30 -12.69
N VAL A 102 12.28 4.05 -12.34
CA VAL A 102 12.86 4.45 -11.06
C VAL A 102 13.34 5.91 -11.11
N LEU A 103 13.71 6.42 -12.29
CA LEU A 103 14.23 7.79 -12.47
C LEU A 103 13.24 8.88 -12.00
N PRO A 104 11.93 8.82 -12.31
CA PRO A 104 10.98 9.85 -11.91
C PRO A 104 10.64 9.85 -10.43
N LEU A 105 10.99 8.82 -9.65
CA LEU A 105 10.55 8.69 -8.25
C LEU A 105 11.06 9.82 -7.36
N GLY A 106 12.25 10.35 -7.67
CA GLY A 106 12.99 11.24 -6.80
C GLY A 106 13.40 10.56 -5.47
N ASP A 107 14.20 11.28 -4.68
CA ASP A 107 14.88 10.71 -3.50
C ASP A 107 13.91 10.12 -2.48
N ARG A 108 12.78 10.82 -2.22
CA ARG A 108 11.81 10.39 -1.21
C ARG A 108 11.20 9.04 -1.55
N ARG A 109 10.63 8.87 -2.75
CA ARG A 109 9.93 7.63 -3.12
C ARG A 109 10.90 6.52 -3.48
N LEU A 110 12.06 6.84 -4.03
CA LEU A 110 13.14 5.86 -4.21
C LEU A 110 13.58 5.28 -2.87
N ALA A 111 13.79 6.14 -1.85
CA ALA A 111 14.15 5.66 -0.52
C ALA A 111 13.08 4.78 0.12
N VAL A 112 11.80 5.04 -0.15
CA VAL A 112 10.70 4.17 0.30
C VAL A 112 10.83 2.77 -0.30
N VAL A 113 10.98 2.66 -1.62
CA VAL A 113 11.11 1.37 -2.31
C VAL A 113 12.34 0.61 -1.82
N LEU A 114 13.50 1.26 -1.79
CA LEU A 114 14.75 0.64 -1.38
C LEU A 114 14.73 0.17 0.08
N ARG A 115 14.10 0.91 1.00
CA ARG A 115 13.92 0.46 2.40
C ARG A 115 13.00 -0.76 2.48
N ALA A 116 11.91 -0.77 1.72
CA ALA A 116 11.00 -1.92 1.70
C ALA A 116 11.71 -3.18 1.20
N LEU A 117 12.54 -3.06 0.15
CA LEU A 117 13.34 -4.16 -0.38
C LEU A 117 14.44 -4.62 0.59
N ALA A 118 15.16 -3.69 1.22
CA ALA A 118 16.20 -4.01 2.20
C ALA A 118 15.63 -4.73 3.42
N ALA A 119 14.52 -4.23 3.98
CA ALA A 119 13.82 -4.86 5.09
C ALA A 119 13.30 -6.25 4.73
N TRP A 120 12.79 -6.43 3.51
CA TRP A 120 12.36 -7.75 3.03
C TRP A 120 13.52 -8.74 2.89
N ALA A 121 14.69 -8.27 2.44
CA ALA A 121 15.91 -9.07 2.37
C ALA A 121 16.54 -9.34 3.76
N GLY A 122 15.90 -8.91 4.86
CA GLY A 122 16.44 -9.05 6.22
C GLY A 122 17.65 -8.14 6.49
N SER A 123 17.79 -7.06 5.73
CA SER A 123 18.91 -6.14 5.85
C SER A 123 18.47 -4.81 6.47
N ASP A 124 18.74 -4.69 7.77
CA ASP A 124 18.46 -3.47 8.55
C ASP A 124 19.66 -2.50 8.57
N THR A 125 20.79 -2.91 7.97
CA THR A 125 22.06 -2.16 8.00
C THR A 125 22.29 -1.32 6.76
N ILE A 126 21.52 -1.54 5.68
CA ILE A 126 21.62 -0.73 4.47
C ILE A 126 21.00 0.64 4.75
N ALA A 127 21.86 1.65 4.84
CA ALA A 127 21.42 3.04 4.92
C ALA A 127 20.84 3.47 3.57
N VAL A 128 19.51 3.60 3.51
CA VAL A 128 18.79 4.12 2.34
C VAL A 128 18.41 5.58 2.59
N GLY A 129 19.31 6.46 2.19
CA GLY A 129 19.24 7.91 2.28
C GLY A 129 20.63 8.53 2.11
N THR A 130 20.70 9.84 1.91
CA THR A 130 21.97 10.55 1.93
C THR A 130 22.39 10.81 3.38
N ARG A 131 23.67 10.57 3.70
CA ARG A 131 24.29 11.34 4.77
C ARG A 131 24.33 12.79 4.28
N SER A 132 23.86 13.69 5.14
CA SER A 132 24.01 15.14 5.00
C SER A 132 25.47 15.52 4.75
#